data_AF-A0A453GV46-F1
#
_entry.id   AF-A0A453GV46-F1
#
_cell.length_a   1.000
_cell.length_b   1.000
_cell.length_c   1.000
_cell.angle_alpha   90.00
_cell.angle_beta   90.00
_cell.angle_gamma   90.00
#
_symmetry.space_group_name_H-M   'P 1'
#
loop_
_entity.id
_entity.type
_entity.pdbx_description
1 polymer ?
#
loop_
_entity_poly.entity_id
_entity_poly.type
_entity_poly.pdbx_seq_one_letter_code
_entity_poly.pdbx_strand_id
1 'polypeptide(L)'
;ARRVFAHMLGAGAPPSEATITSLARVVAADAEGADEAFGLVSTMREKYGLAPRLRSYSPVLAAFRRAGEAGKAYAVETHMAASAVSPEEPELATLLEVSAKAGDADKVYEYMHKLRRAVGCVKEETAEVLEGWFRSDKAATAGKAEWDVCQVKDAIVANGGGCHQLGWLQSGLWTVQRVKVGAEGKCAGCGCCLASVDIDMEDTQKFADSISGLALERETKANFSQFQEWLEAHKEYEAIVDGANIALYQQNFAEGGFSLVQLDAVVTELRDRYNGKWPLVILHNKRIAKLMETASNRHLIETWRVNGALYTSPSGSNDDWYWLYAAIGLNCLLVTNDEMRDHIFELLGSSSFFYKWKQRHRVKYTFNKGKAVLVLPPPYSSEIQ
;
A
#
# COMPACT_ATOMS: atom_id res chain seq x y z
N ALA A 1 -39.18 3.65 -7.86
CA ALA A 1 -38.32 4.05 -6.72
C ALA A 1 -38.77 5.35 -6.06
N ARG A 2 -38.80 6.49 -6.78
CA ARG A 2 -39.20 7.82 -6.22
C ARG A 2 -40.48 7.80 -5.38
N ARG A 3 -41.57 7.24 -5.90
CA ARG A 3 -42.84 7.11 -5.17
C ARG A 3 -42.75 6.28 -3.89
N VAL A 4 -41.95 5.22 -3.90
CA VAL A 4 -41.77 4.33 -2.73
C VAL A 4 -40.98 5.06 -1.65
N PHE A 5 -39.95 5.81 -2.04
CA PHE A 5 -39.19 6.65 -1.12
C PHE A 5 -40.05 7.77 -0.51
N ALA A 6 -40.84 8.46 -1.33
CA ALA A 6 -41.78 9.47 -0.86
C ALA A 6 -42.82 8.89 0.11
N HIS A 7 -43.37 7.71 -0.18
CA HIS A 7 -44.29 7.01 0.72
C HIS A 7 -43.61 6.63 2.05
N MET A 8 -42.37 6.15 2.02
CA MET A 8 -41.59 5.84 3.23
C MET A 8 -41.45 7.08 4.13
N LEU A 9 -41.09 8.23 3.55
CA LEU A 9 -41.00 9.49 4.28
C LEU A 9 -42.37 9.94 4.82
N GLY A 10 -43.44 9.83 4.01
CA GLY A 10 -44.80 10.16 4.41
C GLY A 10 -45.36 9.28 5.54
N ALA A 11 -44.86 8.05 5.66
CA ALA A 11 -45.18 7.13 6.75
C ALA A 11 -44.33 7.36 8.02
N GLY A 12 -43.47 8.39 8.04
CA GLY A 12 -42.62 8.71 9.19
C GLY A 12 -41.42 7.78 9.38
N ALA A 13 -41.10 6.92 8.42
CA ALA A 13 -39.95 6.04 8.50
C ALA A 13 -38.67 6.78 8.05
N PRO A 14 -37.67 6.97 8.94
CA PRO A 14 -36.46 7.70 8.59
C PRO A 14 -35.63 6.93 7.56
N PRO A 15 -35.08 7.57 6.52
CA PRO A 15 -34.23 6.90 5.56
C PRO A 15 -32.90 6.50 6.22
N SER A 16 -32.30 5.43 5.70
CA SER A 16 -30.91 5.07 5.99
C SER A 16 -29.99 5.48 4.84
N GLU A 17 -28.69 5.50 5.08
CA GLU A 17 -27.70 5.74 3.99
C GLU A 17 -27.86 4.71 2.86
N ALA A 18 -28.21 3.45 3.19
CA ALA A 18 -28.42 2.41 2.20
C ALA A 18 -29.70 2.67 1.37
N THR A 19 -30.74 3.21 1.99
CA THR A 19 -31.99 3.60 1.31
C THR A 19 -31.72 4.69 0.28
N ILE A 20 -30.99 5.74 0.68
CA ILE A 20 -30.66 6.87 -0.21
C ILE A 20 -29.73 6.42 -1.33
N THR A 21 -28.71 5.62 -1.02
CA THR A 21 -27.81 5.03 -2.02
C THR A 21 -28.56 4.17 -3.04
N SER A 22 -29.54 3.38 -2.59
CA SER A 22 -30.36 2.56 -3.47
C SER A 22 -31.25 3.40 -4.38
N LEU A 23 -31.82 4.50 -3.85
CA LEU A 23 -32.58 5.45 -4.65
C LEU A 23 -31.69 6.14 -5.69
N ALA A 24 -30.52 6.65 -5.29
CA ALA A 24 -29.55 7.28 -6.17
C ALA A 24 -29.15 6.36 -7.32
N ARG A 25 -28.92 5.07 -7.05
CA ARG A 25 -28.61 4.07 -8.09
C ARG A 25 -29.72 3.88 -9.11
N VAL A 26 -30.99 3.87 -8.67
CA VAL A 26 -32.13 3.71 -9.59
C VAL A 26 -32.39 5.00 -10.39
N VAL A 27 -32.13 6.15 -9.77
CA VAL A 27 -32.38 7.46 -10.36
C VAL A 27 -31.29 7.85 -11.36
N ALA A 28 -30.03 7.45 -11.13
CA ALA A 28 -28.87 7.73 -11.98
C ALA A 28 -28.80 6.90 -13.28
N ALA A 29 -29.91 6.84 -14.03
CA ALA A 29 -29.98 6.14 -15.32
C ALA A 29 -29.37 6.97 -16.47
N ASP A 30 -29.69 8.26 -16.51
CA ASP A 30 -29.25 9.25 -17.50
C ASP A 30 -28.71 10.53 -16.82
N ALA A 31 -28.38 11.56 -17.59
CA ALA A 31 -27.76 12.79 -17.08
C ALA A 31 -28.67 13.60 -16.14
N GLU A 32 -29.97 13.70 -16.46
CA GLU A 32 -30.95 14.41 -15.63
C GLU A 32 -31.19 13.65 -14.32
N GLY A 33 -31.29 12.33 -14.40
CA GLY A 33 -31.31 11.46 -13.23
C GLY A 33 -30.02 11.52 -12.41
N ALA A 34 -28.87 11.76 -13.03
CA ALA A 34 -27.60 11.93 -12.32
C ALA A 34 -27.58 13.20 -11.46
N ASP A 35 -28.12 14.31 -11.96
CA ASP A 35 -28.24 15.55 -11.18
C ASP A 35 -29.14 15.36 -9.95
N GLU A 36 -30.29 14.69 -10.13
CA GLU A 36 -31.18 14.34 -9.01
C GLU A 36 -30.48 13.41 -8.01
N ALA A 37 -29.80 12.38 -8.51
CA ALA A 37 -29.05 11.44 -7.67
C ALA A 37 -27.95 12.16 -6.88
N PHE A 38 -27.24 13.10 -7.50
CA PHE A 38 -26.25 13.90 -6.81
C PHE A 38 -26.88 14.79 -5.74
N GLY A 39 -28.01 15.44 -6.03
CA GLY A 39 -28.77 16.23 -5.06
C GLY A 39 -29.23 15.43 -3.85
N LEU A 40 -29.62 14.17 -4.05
CA LEU A 40 -29.98 13.24 -2.97
C LEU A 40 -28.78 12.94 -2.05
N VAL A 41 -27.61 12.67 -2.65
CA VAL A 41 -26.38 12.35 -1.90
C VAL A 41 -25.81 13.59 -1.21
N SER A 42 -25.80 14.74 -1.89
CA SER A 42 -25.18 15.96 -1.40
C SER A 42 -25.94 16.58 -0.23
N THR A 43 -27.27 16.50 -0.25
CA THR A 43 -28.14 17.00 0.82
C THR A 43 -28.40 15.96 1.94
N MET A 44 -27.79 14.78 1.86
CA MET A 44 -28.05 13.67 2.79
C MET A 44 -27.69 14.01 4.24
N ARG A 45 -26.58 14.72 4.45
CA ARG A 45 -26.13 15.16 5.79
C ARG A 45 -27.08 16.19 6.38
N GLU A 46 -27.44 17.20 5.60
CA GLU A 46 -28.29 18.32 6.05
C GLU A 46 -29.72 17.86 6.32
N LYS A 47 -30.29 17.03 5.45
CA LYS A 47 -31.70 16.60 5.56
C LYS A 47 -31.92 15.49 6.57
N TYR A 48 -30.95 14.59 6.74
CA TYR A 48 -31.16 13.34 7.49
C TYR A 48 -30.10 13.07 8.56
N GLY A 49 -29.08 13.92 8.70
CA GLY A 49 -27.97 13.69 9.64
C GLY A 49 -27.08 12.49 9.28
N LEU A 50 -27.13 12.04 8.01
CA LEU A 50 -26.43 10.85 7.54
C LEU A 50 -25.17 11.23 6.75
N ALA A 51 -24.05 10.54 7.02
CA ALA A 51 -22.80 10.74 6.28
C ALA A 51 -22.78 9.86 5.01
N PRO A 52 -22.51 10.43 3.82
CA PRO A 52 -22.34 9.66 2.59
C PRO A 52 -21.11 8.77 2.66
N ARG A 53 -21.19 7.64 1.95
CA ARG A 53 -20.08 6.70 1.77
C ARG A 53 -19.69 6.67 0.30
N LEU A 54 -18.52 6.10 -0.01
CA LEU A 54 -18.04 5.97 -1.40
C LEU A 54 -19.11 5.36 -2.33
N ARG A 55 -19.77 4.29 -1.87
CA ARG A 55 -20.87 3.62 -2.59
C ARG A 55 -22.07 4.51 -2.93
N SER A 56 -22.28 5.61 -2.21
CA SER A 56 -23.34 6.58 -2.49
C SER A 56 -23.03 7.41 -3.73
N TYR A 57 -21.74 7.65 -4.02
CA TYR A 57 -21.27 8.46 -5.14
C TYR A 57 -21.04 7.66 -6.43
N SER A 58 -20.66 6.38 -6.35
CA SER A 58 -20.33 5.57 -7.53
C SER A 58 -21.43 5.58 -8.63
N PRO A 59 -22.74 5.49 -8.32
CA PRO A 59 -23.78 5.55 -9.35
C PRO A 59 -23.87 6.91 -10.06
N VAL A 60 -23.63 8.00 -9.31
CA VAL A 60 -23.65 9.38 -9.82
C VAL A 60 -22.48 9.59 -10.78
N LEU A 61 -21.26 9.21 -10.36
CA LEU A 61 -20.06 9.27 -11.21
C LEU A 61 -20.22 8.43 -12.48
N ALA A 62 -20.75 7.22 -12.35
CA ALA A 62 -20.99 6.36 -13.51
C ALA A 62 -22.00 6.96 -14.51
N ALA A 63 -23.00 7.70 -14.03
CA ALA A 63 -23.98 8.36 -14.89
C ALA A 63 -23.40 9.59 -15.59
N PHE A 64 -22.67 10.46 -14.89
CA PHE A 64 -21.96 11.58 -15.52
C PHE A 64 -20.88 11.10 -16.49
N ARG A 65 -20.25 9.95 -16.24
CA ARG A 65 -19.34 9.30 -17.19
C ARG A 65 -20.01 8.93 -18.50
N ARG A 66 -21.19 8.31 -18.44
CA ARG A 66 -21.97 7.95 -19.65
C ARG A 66 -22.42 9.21 -20.40
N ALA A 67 -22.74 10.28 -19.68
CA ALA A 67 -23.15 11.55 -20.26
C ALA A 67 -21.98 12.39 -20.81
N GLY A 68 -20.73 12.12 -20.42
CA GLY A 68 -19.57 12.95 -20.79
C GLY A 68 -19.48 14.27 -20.04
N GLU A 69 -20.18 14.42 -18.92
CA GLU A 69 -20.32 15.66 -18.15
C GLU A 69 -19.15 15.84 -17.16
N ALA A 70 -17.98 16.26 -17.66
CA ALA A 70 -16.76 16.41 -16.86
C ALA A 70 -16.91 17.38 -15.68
N GLY A 71 -17.44 18.57 -15.91
CA GLY A 71 -17.63 19.57 -14.86
C GLY A 71 -18.48 19.06 -13.70
N LYS A 72 -19.51 18.26 -13.99
CA LYS A 72 -20.37 17.65 -12.96
C LYS A 72 -19.66 16.52 -12.23
N ALA A 73 -18.88 15.70 -12.92
CA ALA A 73 -18.05 14.68 -12.27
C ALA A 73 -17.04 15.30 -11.29
N TYR A 74 -16.44 16.45 -11.62
CA TYR A 74 -15.54 17.18 -10.73
C TYR A 74 -16.27 17.77 -9.51
N ALA A 75 -17.52 18.22 -9.70
CA ALA A 75 -18.34 18.69 -8.57
C ALA A 75 -18.67 17.55 -7.59
N VAL A 76 -18.87 16.33 -8.10
CA VAL A 76 -19.03 15.14 -7.26
C VAL A 76 -17.78 14.87 -6.44
N GLU A 77 -16.59 14.88 -7.06
CA GLU A 77 -15.32 14.71 -6.34
C GLU A 77 -15.12 15.79 -5.26
N THR A 78 -15.42 17.05 -5.60
CA THR A 78 -15.32 18.16 -4.65
C THR A 78 -16.20 17.92 -3.41
N HIS A 79 -17.41 17.41 -3.61
CA HIS A 79 -18.32 17.08 -2.51
C HIS A 79 -17.86 15.83 -1.72
N MET A 80 -17.28 14.83 -2.39
CA MET A 80 -16.66 13.68 -1.73
C MET A 80 -15.56 14.13 -0.76
N ALA A 81 -14.66 14.99 -1.22
CA ALA A 81 -13.60 15.56 -0.38
C ALA A 81 -14.15 16.36 0.81
N ALA A 82 -15.16 17.21 0.58
CA ALA A 82 -15.85 17.94 1.64
C ALA A 82 -16.56 17.03 2.66
N SER A 83 -16.91 15.80 2.24
CA SER A 83 -17.53 14.78 3.08
C SER A 83 -16.53 13.80 3.70
N ALA A 84 -15.21 14.05 3.56
CA ALA A 84 -14.13 13.16 3.98
C ALA A 84 -14.21 11.74 3.38
N VAL A 85 -14.71 11.65 2.13
CA VAL A 85 -14.76 10.41 1.35
C VAL A 85 -13.70 10.49 0.26
N SER A 86 -12.73 9.58 0.29
CA SER A 86 -11.69 9.49 -0.75
C SER A 86 -12.11 8.51 -1.86
N PRO A 87 -11.89 8.85 -3.13
CA PRO A 87 -12.14 7.93 -4.23
C PRO A 87 -11.14 6.76 -4.23
N GLU A 88 -11.62 5.58 -4.59
CA GLU A 88 -10.78 4.41 -4.89
C GLU A 88 -10.51 4.35 -6.40
N GLU A 89 -9.79 3.31 -6.84
CA GLU A 89 -9.43 3.13 -8.26
C GLU A 89 -10.62 3.24 -9.23
N PRO A 90 -11.81 2.63 -8.98
CA PRO A 90 -12.91 2.70 -9.95
C PRO A 90 -13.44 4.12 -10.16
N GLU A 91 -13.53 4.91 -9.09
CA GLU A 91 -13.94 6.32 -9.15
C GLU A 91 -12.85 7.18 -9.81
N LEU A 92 -11.57 6.95 -9.49
CA LEU A 92 -10.45 7.65 -10.12
C LEU A 92 -10.36 7.34 -11.62
N ALA A 93 -10.52 6.08 -12.03
CA ALA A 93 -10.54 5.67 -13.44
C ALA A 93 -11.71 6.31 -14.19
N THR A 94 -12.88 6.42 -13.54
CA THR A 94 -14.04 7.12 -14.10
C THR A 94 -13.75 8.60 -14.31
N LEU A 95 -13.19 9.28 -13.31
CA LEU A 95 -12.81 10.70 -13.42
C LEU A 95 -11.73 10.94 -14.49
N LEU A 96 -10.74 10.04 -14.57
CA LEU A 96 -9.71 10.04 -15.59
C LEU A 96 -10.30 9.90 -17.00
N GLU A 97 -11.20 8.94 -17.20
CA GLU A 97 -11.83 8.69 -18.51
C GLU A 97 -12.63 9.89 -18.99
N VAL A 98 -13.41 10.50 -18.10
CA VAL A 98 -14.21 11.69 -18.44
C VAL A 98 -13.30 12.88 -18.76
N SER A 99 -12.23 13.08 -17.99
CA SER A 99 -11.23 14.13 -18.25
C SER A 99 -10.55 13.94 -19.60
N ALA A 100 -10.15 12.71 -19.93
CA ALA A 100 -9.51 12.37 -21.19
C ALA A 100 -10.45 12.64 -22.38
N LYS A 101 -11.72 12.25 -22.27
CA LYS A 101 -12.75 12.54 -23.28
C LYS A 101 -13.01 14.03 -23.44
N ALA A 102 -13.10 14.77 -22.34
CA ALA A 102 -13.24 16.23 -22.37
C ALA A 102 -12.00 16.92 -22.95
N GLY A 103 -10.82 16.33 -22.81
CA GLY A 103 -9.56 16.93 -23.22
C GLY A 103 -8.90 17.80 -22.16
N ASP A 104 -9.32 17.62 -20.91
CA ASP A 104 -8.82 18.37 -19.78
C ASP A 104 -7.49 17.76 -19.32
N ALA A 105 -6.41 18.18 -19.96
CA ALA A 105 -5.08 17.63 -19.72
C ALA A 105 -4.61 17.80 -18.27
N ASP A 106 -4.95 18.92 -17.63
CA ASP A 106 -4.59 19.20 -16.25
C ASP A 106 -5.28 18.22 -15.30
N LYS A 107 -6.57 17.95 -15.52
CA LYS A 107 -7.30 16.94 -14.73
C LYS A 107 -6.80 15.53 -14.99
N VAL A 108 -6.47 15.16 -16.23
CA VAL A 108 -5.85 13.86 -16.52
C VAL A 108 -4.54 13.70 -15.73
N TYR A 109 -3.68 14.72 -15.74
CA TYR A 109 -2.43 14.72 -14.97
C TYR A 109 -2.69 14.56 -13.48
N GLU A 110 -3.63 15.33 -12.92
CA GLU A 110 -4.04 15.25 -11.51
C GLU A 110 -4.50 13.82 -11.12
N TYR A 111 -5.36 13.20 -11.94
CA TYR A 111 -5.88 11.86 -11.67
C TYR A 111 -4.83 10.77 -11.81
N MET A 112 -3.86 10.91 -12.73
CA MET A 112 -2.70 10.00 -12.79
C MET A 112 -1.89 10.02 -11.50
N HIS A 113 -1.68 11.21 -10.89
CA HIS A 113 -1.00 11.32 -9.59
C HIS A 113 -1.83 10.81 -8.43
N LYS A 114 -3.17 10.95 -8.49
CA LYS A 114 -4.06 10.30 -7.52
C LYS A 114 -3.99 8.78 -7.63
N LEU A 115 -3.99 8.22 -8.84
CA LEU A 115 -3.79 6.78 -9.07
C LEU A 115 -2.43 6.31 -8.53
N ARG A 116 -1.32 7.01 -8.85
CA ARG A 116 0.03 6.70 -8.32
C ARG A 116 0.08 6.62 -6.79
N ARG A 117 -0.72 7.44 -6.10
CA ARG A 117 -0.79 7.46 -4.62
C ARG A 117 -1.76 6.43 -4.05
N ALA A 118 -2.86 6.15 -4.75
CA ALA A 118 -3.93 5.29 -4.26
C ALA A 118 -3.69 3.80 -4.57
N VAL A 119 -3.05 3.47 -5.69
CA VAL A 119 -2.83 2.10 -6.14
C VAL A 119 -1.37 1.82 -6.47
N GLY A 120 -0.93 0.60 -6.18
CA GLY A 120 0.39 0.11 -6.63
C GLY A 120 0.37 -0.22 -8.11
N CYS A 121 -0.56 -1.09 -8.53
CA CYS A 121 -0.79 -1.44 -9.93
C CYS A 121 -2.23 -1.11 -10.31
N VAL A 122 -2.42 -0.56 -11.50
CA VAL A 122 -3.75 -0.33 -12.07
C VAL A 122 -4.32 -1.62 -12.64
N LYS A 123 -5.64 -1.73 -12.62
CA LYS A 123 -6.39 -2.76 -13.34
C LYS A 123 -6.31 -2.54 -14.84
N GLU A 124 -6.60 -3.61 -15.58
CA GLU A 124 -6.58 -3.62 -17.04
C GLU A 124 -7.49 -2.54 -17.64
N GLU A 125 -8.69 -2.35 -17.09
CA GLU A 125 -9.65 -1.35 -17.56
C GLU A 125 -9.10 0.08 -17.38
N THR A 126 -8.44 0.35 -16.25
CA THR A 126 -7.79 1.64 -15.98
C THR A 126 -6.59 1.85 -16.91
N ALA A 127 -5.83 0.80 -17.20
CA ALA A 127 -4.69 0.85 -18.13
C ALA A 127 -5.14 1.19 -19.55
N GLU A 128 -6.27 0.65 -20.02
CA GLU A 128 -6.85 0.99 -21.32
C GLU A 128 -7.23 2.48 -21.41
N VAL A 129 -7.77 3.06 -20.35
CA VAL A 129 -8.09 4.50 -20.29
C VAL A 129 -6.82 5.36 -20.40
N LEU A 130 -5.77 4.99 -19.66
CA LEU A 130 -4.47 5.68 -19.71
C LEU A 130 -3.85 5.59 -21.11
N GLU A 131 -3.82 4.40 -21.70
CA GLU A 131 -3.32 4.22 -23.06
C GLU A 131 -4.14 5.00 -24.08
N GLY A 132 -5.47 5.06 -23.90
CA GLY A 132 -6.38 5.85 -24.73
C GLY A 132 -6.05 7.35 -24.69
N TRP A 133 -5.76 7.90 -23.50
CA TRP A 133 -5.29 9.28 -23.38
C TRP A 133 -4.00 9.49 -24.16
N PHE A 134 -2.96 8.69 -23.92
CA PHE A 134 -1.66 8.88 -24.55
C PHE A 134 -1.70 8.67 -26.08
N ARG A 135 -2.62 7.86 -26.60
CA ARG A 135 -2.84 7.71 -28.06
C ARG A 135 -3.64 8.85 -28.70
N SER A 136 -4.16 9.80 -27.91
CA SER A 136 -5.00 10.88 -28.40
C SER A 136 -4.20 12.10 -28.87
N ASP A 137 -4.75 12.85 -29.83
CA ASP A 137 -4.17 14.13 -30.27
C ASP A 137 -4.10 15.15 -29.14
N LYS A 138 -5.03 15.08 -28.18
CA LYS A 138 -5.10 16.00 -27.04
C LYS A 138 -3.89 15.85 -26.12
N ALA A 139 -3.44 14.61 -25.89
CA ALA A 139 -2.22 14.35 -25.12
C ALA A 139 -0.96 14.84 -25.85
N ALA A 140 -0.96 14.82 -27.19
CA ALA A 140 0.16 15.31 -27.97
C ALA A 140 0.36 16.83 -27.86
N THR A 141 -0.72 17.57 -27.60
CA THR A 141 -0.68 19.04 -27.43
C THR A 141 -0.63 19.50 -25.97
N ALA A 142 -0.67 18.57 -25.00
CA ALA A 142 -0.79 18.91 -23.58
C ALA A 142 0.48 19.50 -22.96
N GLY A 143 1.66 19.13 -23.48
CA GLY A 143 2.93 19.51 -22.88
C GLY A 143 3.41 20.92 -23.23
N LYS A 144 4.26 21.48 -22.35
CA LYS A 144 4.90 22.78 -22.54
C LYS A 144 6.07 22.67 -23.52
N ALA A 145 6.22 23.69 -24.38
CA ALA A 145 7.30 23.74 -25.36
C ALA A 145 8.69 23.94 -24.72
N GLU A 146 8.76 24.75 -23.66
CA GLU A 146 9.97 25.02 -22.90
C GLU A 146 9.86 24.42 -21.50
N TRP A 147 10.88 23.67 -21.09
CA TRP A 147 11.01 23.09 -19.77
C TRP A 147 12.48 22.95 -19.40
N ASP A 148 12.78 23.04 -18.10
CA ASP A 148 14.14 23.01 -17.59
C ASP A 148 14.47 21.60 -17.05
N VAL A 149 15.49 20.98 -17.65
CA VAL A 149 15.94 19.62 -17.28
C VAL A 149 16.46 19.57 -15.83
N CYS A 150 17.17 20.61 -15.38
CA CYS A 150 17.67 20.69 -14.01
C CYS A 150 16.51 20.81 -13.03
N GLN A 151 15.53 21.68 -13.32
CA GLN A 151 14.34 21.82 -12.48
C GLN A 151 13.57 20.50 -12.35
N VAL A 152 13.41 19.75 -13.45
CA VAL A 152 12.75 18.44 -13.42
C VAL A 152 13.53 17.45 -12.57
N LYS A 153 14.85 17.39 -12.72
CA LYS A 153 15.71 16.49 -11.91
C LYS A 153 15.63 16.82 -10.43
N ASP A 154 15.71 18.10 -10.08
CA ASP A 154 15.61 18.57 -8.69
C ASP A 154 14.24 18.23 -8.10
N ALA A 155 13.17 18.39 -8.88
CA ALA A 155 11.82 18.02 -8.46
C ALA A 155 11.65 16.50 -8.27
N ILE A 156 12.28 15.65 -9.09
CA ILE A 156 12.27 14.19 -8.91
C ILE A 156 12.93 13.82 -7.58
N VAL A 157 14.09 14.42 -7.28
CA VAL A 157 14.80 14.18 -6.02
C VAL A 157 13.98 14.67 -4.83
N ALA A 158 13.41 15.88 -4.92
CA ALA A 158 12.57 16.45 -3.87
C ALA A 158 11.32 15.60 -3.56
N ASN A 159 10.81 14.84 -4.53
CA ASN A 159 9.64 13.97 -4.37
C ASN A 159 10.00 12.52 -3.96
N GLY A 160 11.25 12.22 -3.60
CA GLY A 160 11.68 10.87 -3.23
C GLY A 160 11.84 9.91 -4.42
N GLY A 161 11.92 10.44 -5.65
CA GLY A 161 12.09 9.65 -6.87
C GLY A 161 10.78 9.28 -7.57
N GLY A 162 10.90 8.90 -8.85
CA GLY A 162 9.81 8.36 -9.67
C GLY A 162 8.71 9.34 -10.08
N CYS A 163 8.77 10.64 -9.73
CA CYS A 163 7.81 11.64 -10.21
C CYS A 163 8.29 13.08 -9.98
N HIS A 164 7.99 14.01 -10.89
CA HIS A 164 8.37 15.43 -10.77
C HIS A 164 7.21 16.39 -10.44
N GLN A 165 5.95 16.06 -10.74
CA GLN A 165 4.76 16.90 -10.47
C GLN A 165 4.72 18.31 -11.13
N LEU A 166 5.47 18.54 -12.22
CA LEU A 166 5.55 19.87 -12.90
C LEU A 166 4.55 20.07 -14.06
N GLY A 167 3.67 19.10 -14.29
CA GLY A 167 2.73 19.07 -15.42
C GLY A 167 3.31 18.34 -16.65
N TRP A 168 2.59 18.37 -17.76
CA TRP A 168 3.04 17.75 -19.01
C TRP A 168 4.29 18.44 -19.58
N LEU A 169 5.32 17.64 -19.85
CA LEU A 169 6.57 18.10 -20.46
C LEU A 169 6.56 17.75 -21.95
N GLN A 170 6.98 18.71 -22.78
CA GLN A 170 7.14 18.56 -24.23
C GLN A 170 5.83 18.29 -25.00
N SER A 171 5.67 18.93 -26.15
CA SER A 171 4.58 18.63 -27.10
C SER A 171 5.07 17.64 -28.17
N GLY A 172 4.18 16.78 -28.65
CA GLY A 172 4.48 15.79 -29.69
C GLY A 172 3.69 14.50 -29.51
N LEU A 173 3.66 13.67 -30.55
CA LEU A 173 2.99 12.37 -30.49
C LEU A 173 3.68 11.45 -29.49
N TRP A 174 2.89 10.83 -28.61
CA TRP A 174 3.38 9.83 -27.68
C TRP A 174 3.58 8.49 -28.37
N THR A 175 4.64 7.77 -28.00
CA THR A 175 4.82 6.37 -28.37
C THR A 175 4.33 5.49 -27.22
N VAL A 176 3.23 4.76 -27.44
CA VAL A 176 2.58 3.95 -26.41
C VAL A 176 2.76 2.46 -26.71
N GLN A 177 3.37 1.73 -25.78
CA GLN A 177 3.67 0.31 -25.93
C GLN A 177 3.44 -0.45 -24.63
N ARG A 178 2.94 -1.69 -24.73
CA ARG A 178 2.92 -2.64 -23.61
C ARG A 178 4.20 -3.44 -23.60
N VAL A 179 4.92 -3.39 -22.49
CA VAL A 179 6.26 -3.96 -22.36
C VAL A 179 6.43 -4.67 -21.03
N LYS A 180 7.46 -5.52 -20.96
CA LYS A 180 7.89 -6.12 -19.70
C LYS A 180 9.13 -5.39 -19.19
N VAL A 181 9.29 -5.38 -17.88
CA VAL A 181 10.47 -4.86 -17.20
C VAL A 181 11.36 -6.04 -16.81
N GLY A 182 12.66 -5.93 -17.08
CA GLY A 182 13.65 -6.94 -16.68
C GLY A 182 13.87 -6.97 -15.16
N ALA A 183 14.63 -7.96 -14.67
CA ALA A 183 14.94 -8.08 -13.24
C ALA A 183 15.64 -6.83 -12.66
N GLU A 184 16.45 -6.15 -13.47
CA GLU A 184 17.18 -4.92 -13.11
C GLU A 184 16.35 -3.64 -13.25
N GLY A 185 15.03 -3.72 -13.48
CA GLY A 185 14.18 -2.54 -13.64
C GLY A 185 14.26 -1.86 -15.01
N LYS A 186 14.97 -2.43 -15.98
CA LYS A 186 15.09 -1.89 -17.34
C LYS A 186 13.85 -2.19 -18.18
N CYS A 187 13.24 -1.15 -18.73
CA CYS A 187 12.10 -1.23 -19.64
C CYS A 187 12.54 -1.78 -21.01
N ALA A 188 11.86 -2.81 -21.51
CA ALA A 188 12.18 -3.41 -22.81
C ALA A 188 11.84 -2.52 -24.03
N GLY A 189 10.96 -1.52 -23.87
CA GLY A 189 10.54 -0.62 -24.96
C GLY A 189 11.48 0.58 -25.14
N CYS A 190 11.67 1.37 -24.09
CA CYS A 190 12.47 2.60 -24.14
C CYS A 190 13.92 2.43 -23.64
N GLY A 191 14.24 1.32 -22.97
CA GLY A 191 15.54 1.09 -22.38
C GLY A 191 15.83 1.88 -21.10
N CYS A 192 14.92 2.74 -20.64
CA CYS A 192 15.03 3.45 -19.37
C CYS A 192 14.90 2.48 -18.18
N CYS A 193 15.53 2.84 -17.06
CA CYS A 193 15.39 2.10 -15.80
C CYS A 193 14.34 2.76 -14.91
N LEU A 194 13.46 1.95 -14.32
CA LEU A 194 12.57 2.40 -13.26
C LEU A 194 13.38 2.82 -12.03
N ALA A 195 12.92 3.85 -11.33
CA ALA A 195 13.50 4.30 -10.08
C ALA A 195 13.09 3.38 -8.92
N SER A 196 13.94 3.31 -7.90
CA SER A 196 13.54 2.95 -6.54
C SER A 196 12.98 4.20 -5.90
N VAL A 197 11.66 4.25 -5.74
CA VAL A 197 10.99 5.36 -5.06
C VAL A 197 11.13 5.17 -3.57
N ASP A 198 11.68 6.20 -2.92
CA ASP A 198 11.86 6.23 -1.49
C ASP A 198 10.51 6.39 -0.80
N ILE A 199 10.38 5.72 0.34
CA ILE A 199 9.23 5.88 1.21
C ILE A 199 9.55 7.06 2.12
N ASP A 200 8.66 8.05 2.17
CA ASP A 200 8.86 9.25 2.98
C ASP A 200 9.13 8.86 4.45
N MET A 201 10.17 9.46 5.02
CA MET A 201 10.55 9.25 6.41
C MET A 201 9.47 9.75 7.37
N GLU A 202 8.75 10.82 7.02
CA GLU A 202 7.65 11.33 7.85
C GLU A 202 6.49 10.33 7.90
N ASP A 203 6.10 9.77 6.74
CA ASP A 203 5.09 8.71 6.68
C ASP A 203 5.55 7.44 7.40
N THR A 204 6.85 7.10 7.29
CA THR A 204 7.44 5.97 8.02
C THR A 204 7.34 6.15 9.52
N GLN A 205 7.62 7.35 10.03
CA GLN A 205 7.50 7.65 11.45
C GLN A 205 6.04 7.61 11.91
N LYS A 206 5.11 8.23 11.17
CA LYS A 206 3.67 8.18 11.49
C LYS A 206 3.15 6.74 11.53
N PHE A 207 3.63 5.90 10.63
CA PHE A 207 3.26 4.49 10.59
C PHE A 207 3.87 3.70 11.76
N ALA A 208 5.12 3.96 12.12
CA ALA A 208 5.75 3.40 13.32
C ALA A 208 5.00 3.78 14.59
N ASP A 209 4.59 5.04 14.72
CA ASP A 209 3.81 5.55 15.85
C ASP A 209 2.43 4.88 15.92
N SER A 210 1.80 4.64 14.76
CA SER A 210 0.51 3.94 14.66
C SER A 210 0.62 2.47 15.10
N ILE A 211 1.69 1.78 14.68
CA ILE A 211 2.00 0.42 15.15
C ILE A 211 2.23 0.40 16.65
N SER A 212 3.02 1.35 17.16
CA SER A 212 3.29 1.49 18.58
C SER A 212 1.99 1.68 19.38
N GLY A 213 1.09 2.56 18.92
CA GLY A 213 -0.22 2.77 19.53
C GLY A 213 -1.06 1.49 19.58
N LEU A 214 -1.19 0.79 18.45
CA LEU A 214 -1.97 -0.45 18.36
C LEU A 214 -1.35 -1.59 19.18
N ALA A 215 -0.03 -1.70 19.20
CA ALA A 215 0.68 -2.66 20.02
C ALA A 215 0.44 -2.36 21.50
N LEU A 216 0.56 -1.11 21.96
CA LEU A 216 0.32 -0.73 23.36
C LEU A 216 -1.14 -0.90 23.83
N GLU A 217 -2.11 -0.91 22.92
CA GLU A 217 -3.51 -1.22 23.23
C GLU A 217 -3.77 -2.71 23.42
N ARG A 218 -3.00 -3.57 22.73
CA ARG A 218 -3.24 -5.03 22.66
C ARG A 218 -2.24 -5.84 23.48
N GLU A 219 -1.04 -5.30 23.67
CA GLU A 219 0.05 -5.88 24.44
C GLU A 219 0.06 -5.34 25.86
N THR A 220 0.81 -6.03 26.71
CA THR A 220 1.10 -5.48 28.03
C THR A 220 2.01 -4.26 27.83
N LYS A 221 1.56 -3.04 28.17
CA LYS A 221 2.30 -1.79 27.92
C LYS A 221 3.78 -1.86 28.30
N ALA A 222 4.08 -2.44 29.46
CA ALA A 222 5.45 -2.63 29.94
C ALA A 222 6.33 -3.48 28.99
N ASN A 223 5.76 -4.55 28.40
CA ASN A 223 6.49 -5.47 27.53
C ASN A 223 6.92 -4.78 26.22
N PHE A 224 6.02 -4.00 25.62
CA PHE A 224 6.31 -3.36 24.34
C PHE A 224 7.22 -2.14 24.53
N SER A 225 6.99 -1.30 25.56
CA SER A 225 7.89 -0.18 25.85
C SER A 225 9.32 -0.63 26.17
N GLN A 226 9.49 -1.74 26.90
CA GLN A 226 10.82 -2.31 27.13
C GLN A 226 11.52 -2.73 25.83
N PHE A 227 10.76 -3.25 24.86
CA PHE A 227 11.31 -3.57 23.54
C PHE A 227 11.71 -2.31 22.77
N GLN A 228 10.91 -1.25 22.82
CA GLN A 228 11.22 0.03 22.18
C GLN A 228 12.54 0.61 22.72
N GLU A 229 12.70 0.63 24.04
CA GLU A 229 13.95 1.07 24.70
C GLU A 229 15.13 0.18 24.33
N TRP A 230 14.93 -1.14 24.29
CA TRP A 230 15.97 -2.08 23.89
C TRP A 230 16.41 -1.88 22.44
N LEU A 231 15.47 -1.68 21.52
CA LEU A 231 15.74 -1.46 20.10
C LEU A 231 16.45 -0.12 19.86
N GLU A 232 16.06 0.92 20.60
CA GLU A 232 16.70 2.24 20.55
C GLU A 232 18.19 2.18 20.96
N ALA A 233 18.53 1.27 21.88
CA ALA A 233 19.91 1.00 22.26
C ALA A 233 20.68 0.11 21.25
N HIS A 234 19.99 -0.55 20.30
CA HIS A 234 20.56 -1.52 19.35
C HIS A 234 20.07 -1.24 17.91
N LYS A 235 20.54 -0.13 17.32
CA LYS A 235 20.03 0.34 16.00
C LYS A 235 20.71 -0.24 14.77
N GLU A 236 21.74 -1.06 14.93
CA GLU A 236 22.64 -1.45 13.84
C GLU A 236 22.25 -2.78 13.18
N TYR A 237 20.99 -2.93 12.75
CA TYR A 237 20.54 -4.12 12.04
C TYR A 237 20.16 -3.82 10.59
N GLU A 238 20.78 -4.55 9.65
CA GLU A 238 20.46 -4.49 8.21
C GLU A 238 19.22 -5.33 7.86
N ALA A 239 18.87 -6.30 8.71
CA ALA A 239 17.74 -7.19 8.52
C ALA A 239 17.15 -7.69 9.85
N ILE A 240 15.83 -7.74 9.89
CA ILE A 240 15.01 -8.38 10.93
C ILE A 240 14.49 -9.71 10.38
N VAL A 241 14.48 -10.73 11.23
CA VAL A 241 14.13 -12.09 10.87
C VAL A 241 12.94 -12.55 11.71
N ASP A 242 11.84 -12.88 11.03
CA ASP A 242 10.69 -13.55 11.63
C ASP A 242 11.03 -15.02 11.88
N GLY A 243 11.57 -15.28 13.08
CA GLY A 243 12.13 -16.58 13.40
C GLY A 243 11.08 -17.69 13.41
N ALA A 244 9.85 -17.38 13.81
CA ALA A 244 8.78 -18.37 13.90
C ALA A 244 8.31 -18.81 12.51
N ASN A 245 8.15 -17.85 11.60
CA ASN A 245 7.76 -18.12 10.21
C ASN A 245 8.78 -19.01 9.50
N ILE A 246 10.08 -18.69 9.63
CA ILE A 246 11.15 -19.47 8.99
C ILE A 246 11.26 -20.88 9.56
N ALA A 247 11.27 -21.01 10.88
CA ALA A 247 11.47 -22.31 11.53
C ALA A 247 10.28 -23.26 11.35
N LEU A 248 9.09 -22.76 10.97
CA LEU A 248 7.89 -23.56 10.69
C LEU A 248 7.65 -23.78 9.19
N TYR A 249 8.49 -23.21 8.32
CA TYR A 249 8.30 -23.28 6.87
C TYR A 249 8.42 -24.72 6.35
N GLN A 250 7.34 -25.20 5.73
CA GLN A 250 7.18 -26.57 5.21
C GLN A 250 7.35 -27.68 6.27
N GLN A 251 7.05 -27.38 7.55
CA GLN A 251 7.16 -28.33 8.66
C GLN A 251 5.83 -28.99 9.06
N ASN A 252 4.84 -29.04 8.15
CA ASN A 252 3.47 -29.52 8.46
C ASN A 252 3.29 -31.06 8.40
N PHE A 253 4.35 -31.84 8.55
CA PHE A 253 4.29 -33.31 8.53
C PHE A 253 4.32 -33.92 9.94
N ALA A 254 4.09 -35.23 10.08
CA ALA A 254 3.88 -35.87 11.39
C ALA A 254 5.06 -35.74 12.38
N GLU A 255 6.29 -35.66 11.88
CA GLU A 255 7.52 -35.38 12.66
C GLU A 255 8.01 -33.93 12.48
N GLY A 256 7.25 -33.13 11.74
CA GLY A 256 7.58 -31.75 11.42
C GLY A 256 7.49 -30.88 12.67
N GLY A 257 8.47 -30.01 12.83
CA GLY A 257 8.62 -29.24 14.05
C GLY A 257 9.37 -27.94 13.81
N PHE A 258 9.70 -27.27 14.90
CA PHE A 258 10.43 -26.02 14.84
C PHE A 258 11.89 -26.28 14.45
N SER A 259 12.28 -25.92 13.23
CA SER A 259 13.61 -26.19 12.68
C SER A 259 14.58 -25.03 12.89
N LEU A 260 15.44 -25.14 13.89
CA LEU A 260 16.55 -24.19 14.08
C LEU A 260 17.59 -24.25 12.96
N VAL A 261 17.70 -25.38 12.26
CA VAL A 261 18.62 -25.53 11.12
C VAL A 261 18.19 -24.63 9.96
N GLN A 262 16.88 -24.55 9.69
CA GLN A 262 16.34 -23.62 8.67
C GLN A 262 16.60 -22.16 9.06
N LEU A 263 16.36 -21.83 10.33
CA LEU A 263 16.58 -20.48 10.83
C LEU A 263 18.06 -20.08 10.78
N ASP A 264 18.96 -20.97 11.19
CA ASP A 264 20.40 -20.74 11.13
C ASP A 264 20.92 -20.57 9.71
N ALA A 265 20.39 -21.35 8.75
CA ALA A 265 20.74 -21.21 7.35
C ALA A 265 20.36 -19.82 6.80
N VAL A 266 19.23 -19.24 7.22
CA VAL A 266 18.85 -17.86 6.88
C VAL A 266 19.77 -16.85 7.55
N VAL A 267 20.08 -17.03 8.84
CA VAL A 267 20.98 -16.14 9.57
C VAL A 267 22.39 -16.14 8.95
N THR A 268 22.90 -17.31 8.57
CA THR A 268 24.21 -17.45 7.93
C THR A 268 24.23 -16.78 6.56
N GLU A 269 23.23 -17.02 5.72
CA GLU A 269 23.12 -16.36 4.40
C GLU A 269 23.06 -14.83 4.51
N LEU A 270 22.34 -14.30 5.50
CA LEU A 270 22.31 -12.86 5.77
C LEU A 270 23.67 -12.35 6.23
N ARG A 271 24.36 -13.05 7.14
CA ARG A 271 25.69 -12.67 7.60
C ARG A 271 26.70 -12.65 6.47
N ASP A 272 26.70 -13.68 5.62
CA ASP A 272 27.59 -13.76 4.46
C ASP A 272 27.34 -12.60 3.48
N ARG A 273 26.08 -12.21 3.30
CA ARG A 273 25.67 -11.09 2.46
C ARG A 273 26.05 -9.71 3.03
N TYR A 274 25.97 -9.56 4.35
CA TYR A 274 26.18 -8.27 5.04
C TYR A 274 27.51 -8.20 5.79
N ASN A 275 28.58 -8.73 5.21
CA ASN A 275 29.96 -8.63 5.73
C ASN A 275 30.11 -9.06 7.19
N GLY A 276 29.40 -10.12 7.59
CA GLY A 276 29.44 -10.68 8.94
C GLY A 276 28.51 -10.02 9.96
N LYS A 277 27.80 -8.94 9.59
CA LYS A 277 26.80 -8.29 10.46
C LYS A 277 25.67 -9.27 10.78
N TRP A 278 25.29 -9.30 12.06
CA TRP A 278 24.22 -10.18 12.52
C TRP A 278 22.84 -9.57 12.22
N PRO A 279 21.89 -10.35 11.69
CA PRO A 279 20.49 -9.94 11.66
C PRO A 279 19.87 -10.06 13.05
N LEU A 280 18.78 -9.34 13.31
CA LEU A 280 18.00 -9.50 14.52
C LEU A 280 16.90 -10.55 14.33
N VAL A 281 17.00 -11.66 15.04
CA VAL A 281 15.97 -12.70 15.09
C VAL A 281 14.96 -12.37 16.19
N ILE A 282 13.68 -12.34 15.86
CA ILE A 282 12.59 -12.22 16.84
C ILE A 282 11.94 -13.59 17.03
N LEU A 283 11.83 -14.06 18.29
CA LEU A 283 11.19 -15.32 18.65
C LEU A 283 10.46 -15.29 20.00
N HIS A 284 9.29 -15.92 20.08
CA HIS A 284 8.60 -16.10 21.35
C HIS A 284 9.38 -16.92 22.39
N ASN A 285 9.42 -16.43 23.64
CA ASN A 285 10.15 -17.06 24.76
C ASN A 285 9.77 -18.54 25.02
N LYS A 286 8.50 -18.93 24.90
CA LYS A 286 7.98 -20.30 25.02
C LYS A 286 8.65 -21.25 24.02
N ARG A 287 8.96 -20.76 22.80
CA ARG A 287 9.65 -21.56 21.79
C ARG A 287 11.10 -21.78 22.19
N ILE A 288 11.78 -20.73 22.65
CA ILE A 288 13.16 -20.81 23.15
C ILE A 288 13.29 -21.79 24.31
N ALA A 289 12.38 -21.75 25.29
CA ALA A 289 12.41 -22.64 26.44
C ALA A 289 12.48 -24.12 26.04
N LYS A 290 11.62 -24.54 25.09
CA LYS A 290 11.61 -25.91 24.56
C LYS A 290 12.88 -26.24 23.75
N LEU A 291 13.39 -25.29 22.97
CA LEU A 291 14.57 -25.51 22.13
C LEU A 291 15.86 -25.70 22.96
N MET A 292 15.94 -25.04 24.11
CA MET A 292 17.08 -25.10 25.03
C MET A 292 17.27 -26.47 25.71
N GLU A 293 16.27 -27.37 25.61
CA GLU A 293 16.36 -28.76 26.09
C GLU A 293 17.40 -29.58 25.30
N THR A 294 17.64 -29.21 24.03
CA THR A 294 18.64 -29.87 23.17
C THR A 294 19.99 -29.14 23.23
N ALA A 295 21.08 -29.87 23.47
CA ALA A 295 22.41 -29.28 23.68
C ALA A 295 22.96 -28.52 22.47
N SER A 296 22.76 -29.03 21.24
CA SER A 296 23.19 -28.36 20.00
C SER A 296 22.44 -27.04 19.79
N ASN A 297 21.12 -27.05 19.99
CA ASN A 297 20.26 -25.88 19.89
C ASN A 297 20.64 -24.82 20.93
N ARG A 298 20.96 -25.24 22.16
CA ARG A 298 21.40 -24.36 23.23
C ARG A 298 22.63 -23.56 22.85
N HIS A 299 23.65 -24.23 22.31
CA HIS A 299 24.88 -23.56 21.89
C HIS A 299 24.63 -22.49 20.81
N LEU A 300 23.76 -22.80 19.86
CA LEU A 300 23.39 -21.87 18.79
C LEU A 300 22.62 -20.64 19.32
N ILE A 301 21.60 -20.85 20.16
CA ILE A 301 20.82 -19.77 20.76
C ILE A 301 21.69 -18.87 21.64
N GLU A 302 22.59 -19.45 22.44
CA GLU A 302 23.54 -18.69 23.25
C GLU A 302 24.50 -17.87 22.38
N THR A 303 24.95 -18.43 21.25
CA THR A 303 25.77 -17.69 20.27
C THR A 303 25.00 -16.47 19.75
N TRP A 304 23.74 -16.62 19.37
CA TRP A 304 22.94 -15.48 18.90
C TRP A 304 22.73 -14.43 19.99
N ARG A 305 22.47 -14.83 21.24
CA ARG A 305 22.31 -13.90 22.38
C ARG A 305 23.56 -13.08 22.64
N VAL A 306 24.74 -13.72 22.67
CA VAL A 306 26.01 -13.04 22.93
C VAL A 306 26.34 -12.02 21.83
N ASN A 307 25.91 -12.28 20.60
CA ASN A 307 26.10 -11.39 19.46
C ASN A 307 24.96 -10.36 19.29
N GLY A 308 24.01 -10.28 20.22
CA GLY A 308 22.84 -9.39 20.10
C GLY A 308 21.84 -9.78 19.01
N ALA A 309 22.02 -10.93 18.36
CA ALA A 309 21.26 -11.36 17.19
C ALA A 309 19.88 -11.97 17.50
N LEU A 310 19.45 -11.98 18.76
CA LEU A 310 18.19 -12.60 19.20
C LEU A 310 17.48 -11.74 20.24
N TYR A 311 16.25 -11.36 19.94
CA TYR A 311 15.30 -10.83 20.92
C TYR A 311 14.18 -11.84 21.18
N THR A 312 13.86 -12.04 22.46
CA THR A 312 12.79 -12.96 22.85
C THR A 312 11.57 -12.19 23.31
N SER A 313 10.46 -12.30 22.58
CA SER A 313 9.21 -11.68 23.00
C SER A 313 8.65 -12.39 24.25
N PRO A 314 8.03 -11.63 25.18
CA PRO A 314 7.51 -12.15 26.42
C PRO A 314 6.24 -13.01 26.26
N SER A 315 5.92 -13.78 27.30
CA SER A 315 4.76 -14.68 27.28
C SER A 315 3.45 -13.93 27.15
N GLY A 316 2.65 -14.31 26.16
CA GLY A 316 1.32 -13.70 25.94
C GLY A 316 1.35 -12.54 24.96
N SER A 317 2.53 -12.21 24.43
CA SER A 317 2.70 -11.23 23.38
C SER A 317 2.64 -11.85 21.99
N ASN A 318 2.16 -11.07 21.02
CA ASN A 318 2.26 -11.43 19.62
C ASN A 318 3.59 -10.94 19.03
N ASP A 319 4.42 -11.88 18.57
CA ASP A 319 5.72 -11.61 17.92
C ASP A 319 5.59 -10.68 16.71
N ASP A 320 4.42 -10.67 16.06
CA ASP A 320 4.12 -9.85 14.87
C ASP A 320 4.40 -8.37 15.09
N TRP A 321 4.04 -7.85 16.27
CA TRP A 321 4.27 -6.45 16.60
C TRP A 321 5.76 -6.13 16.73
N TYR A 322 6.58 -7.08 17.17
CA TYR A 322 7.98 -6.86 17.48
C TYR A 322 8.83 -6.82 16.21
N TRP A 323 8.72 -7.84 15.35
CA TRP A 323 9.49 -7.83 14.10
C TRP A 323 9.01 -6.74 13.14
N LEU A 324 7.72 -6.42 13.14
CA LEU A 324 7.18 -5.36 12.28
C LEU A 324 7.67 -3.98 12.73
N TYR A 325 7.54 -3.68 14.02
CA TYR A 325 8.02 -2.43 14.59
C TYR A 325 9.54 -2.26 14.41
N ALA A 326 10.32 -3.33 14.61
CA ALA A 326 11.77 -3.26 14.42
C ALA A 326 12.15 -2.97 12.97
N ALA A 327 11.54 -3.65 12.00
CA ALA A 327 11.88 -3.48 10.60
C ALA A 327 11.53 -2.07 10.09
N ILE A 328 10.41 -1.50 10.57
CA ILE A 328 9.97 -0.14 10.21
C ILE A 328 10.82 0.90 10.93
N GLY A 329 11.00 0.78 12.25
CA GLY A 329 11.74 1.74 13.06
C GLY A 329 13.22 1.84 12.69
N LEU A 330 13.83 0.74 12.24
CA LEU A 330 15.21 0.72 11.75
C LEU A 330 15.33 0.92 10.23
N ASN A 331 14.20 1.01 9.51
CA ASN A 331 14.15 1.13 8.05
C ASN A 331 15.02 0.08 7.33
N CYS A 332 14.88 -1.19 7.72
CA CYS A 332 15.73 -2.29 7.25
C CYS A 332 14.91 -3.46 6.70
N LEU A 333 15.60 -4.49 6.16
CA LEU A 333 14.91 -5.61 5.52
C LEU A 333 14.14 -6.47 6.54
N LEU A 334 13.00 -7.01 6.13
CA LEU A 334 12.22 -7.96 6.91
C LEU A 334 12.18 -9.30 6.20
N VAL A 335 12.76 -10.34 6.80
CA VAL A 335 12.76 -11.70 6.25
C VAL A 335 11.56 -12.46 6.80
N THR A 336 10.52 -12.60 5.98
CA THR A 336 9.31 -13.37 6.29
C THR A 336 8.59 -13.79 4.99
N ASN A 337 7.98 -14.97 5.01
CA ASN A 337 7.04 -15.42 3.98
C ASN A 337 5.59 -15.11 4.37
N ASP A 338 5.36 -14.45 5.50
CA ASP A 338 4.03 -13.97 5.86
C ASP A 338 3.51 -12.97 4.82
N GLU A 339 2.24 -13.12 4.47
CA GLU A 339 1.57 -12.21 3.53
C GLU A 339 1.05 -10.94 4.23
N MET A 340 1.07 -10.92 5.57
CA MET A 340 0.66 -9.83 6.44
C MET A 340 -0.77 -9.40 6.12
N ARG A 341 -1.68 -10.38 6.12
CA ARG A 341 -3.10 -10.23 5.72
C ARG A 341 -4.07 -10.34 6.89
N ASP A 342 -3.58 -10.56 8.09
CA ASP A 342 -4.42 -10.78 9.26
C ASP A 342 -5.08 -9.48 9.73
N HIS A 343 -6.09 -9.59 10.59
CA HIS A 343 -6.88 -8.46 11.08
C HIS A 343 -6.03 -7.34 11.72
N ILE A 344 -4.84 -7.69 12.25
CA ILE A 344 -3.85 -6.73 12.73
C ILE A 344 -3.38 -5.78 11.61
N PHE A 345 -3.12 -6.31 10.42
CA PHE A 345 -2.66 -5.55 9.26
C PHE A 345 -3.80 -4.81 8.55
N GLU A 346 -5.04 -5.30 8.67
CA GLU A 346 -6.22 -4.54 8.24
C GLU A 346 -6.41 -3.27 9.08
N LEU A 347 -6.06 -3.31 10.38
CA LEU A 347 -6.15 -2.17 11.31
C LEU A 347 -5.07 -1.12 11.11
N LEU A 348 -3.92 -1.51 10.55
CA LEU A 348 -2.90 -0.59 10.04
C LEU A 348 -3.38 0.18 8.78
N GLY A 349 -4.63 -0.07 8.40
CA GLY A 349 -5.31 0.47 7.24
C GLY A 349 -4.81 -0.17 5.97
N SER A 350 -5.67 -0.20 4.95
CA SER A 350 -5.27 -0.35 3.55
C SER A 350 -4.49 0.87 3.07
N SER A 351 -3.57 1.38 3.88
CA SER A 351 -2.72 2.51 3.56
C SER A 351 -1.81 2.08 2.42
N SER A 352 -1.79 2.87 1.34
CA SER A 352 -0.86 2.66 0.23
C SER A 352 0.59 2.61 0.71
N PHE A 353 0.88 3.26 1.85
CA PHE A 353 2.14 3.17 2.58
C PHE A 353 2.55 1.72 2.90
N PHE A 354 1.74 0.97 3.67
CA PHE A 354 2.17 -0.35 4.15
C PHE A 354 2.41 -1.32 2.99
N TYR A 355 1.61 -1.21 1.92
CA TYR A 355 1.83 -1.97 0.70
C TYR A 355 3.19 -1.65 0.06
N LYS A 356 3.53 -0.36 -0.10
CA LYS A 356 4.83 0.08 -0.64
C LYS A 356 5.98 -0.35 0.27
N TRP A 357 5.83 -0.17 1.58
CA TRP A 357 6.81 -0.60 2.56
C TRP A 357 7.09 -2.10 2.48
N LYS A 358 6.03 -2.91 2.42
CA LYS A 358 6.15 -4.36 2.26
C LYS A 358 6.89 -4.75 0.98
N GLN A 359 6.60 -4.10 -0.15
CA GLN A 359 7.31 -4.39 -1.41
C GLN A 359 8.81 -4.07 -1.32
N ARG A 360 9.17 -3.00 -0.60
CA ARG A 360 10.54 -2.49 -0.52
C ARG A 360 11.41 -3.20 0.53
N HIS A 361 10.80 -3.74 1.58
CA HIS A 361 11.52 -4.29 2.73
C HIS A 361 11.35 -5.81 2.90
N ARG A 362 10.27 -6.43 2.41
CA ARG A 362 10.04 -7.86 2.61
C ARG A 362 10.94 -8.70 1.72
N VAL A 363 11.81 -9.48 2.36
CA VAL A 363 12.61 -10.54 1.75
C VAL A 363 11.85 -11.86 1.91
N LYS A 364 11.49 -12.49 0.79
CA LYS A 364 10.95 -13.84 0.80
C LYS A 364 12.09 -14.85 0.84
N TYR A 365 11.79 -16.07 1.26
CA TYR A 365 12.79 -17.13 1.31
C TYR A 365 12.22 -18.47 0.85
N THR A 366 13.11 -19.32 0.35
CA THR A 366 12.83 -20.74 0.10
C THR A 366 14.08 -21.55 0.46
N PHE A 367 13.96 -22.88 0.45
CA PHE A 367 15.07 -23.77 0.75
C PHE A 367 15.32 -24.70 -0.43
N ASN A 368 16.56 -24.75 -0.91
CA ASN A 368 16.99 -25.68 -1.94
C ASN A 368 18.09 -26.59 -1.37
N LYS A 369 17.81 -27.90 -1.25
CA LYS A 369 18.73 -28.89 -0.66
C LYS A 369 19.30 -28.45 0.70
N GLY A 370 18.46 -27.85 1.55
CA GLY A 370 18.85 -27.38 2.89
C GLY A 370 19.55 -26.03 2.95
N LYS A 371 19.87 -25.41 1.80
CA LYS A 371 20.40 -24.03 1.76
C LYS A 371 19.26 -23.02 1.64
N ALA A 372 19.34 -21.95 2.42
CA ALA A 372 18.43 -20.82 2.29
C ALA A 372 18.67 -20.09 0.97
N VAL A 373 17.60 -19.74 0.27
CA VAL A 373 17.61 -18.89 -0.92
C VAL A 373 16.72 -17.70 -0.62
N LEU A 374 17.32 -16.52 -0.53
CA LEU A 374 16.62 -15.27 -0.26
C LEU A 374 16.23 -14.59 -1.57
N VAL A 375 14.96 -14.21 -1.67
CA VAL A 375 14.41 -13.41 -2.77
C VAL A 375 14.28 -11.98 -2.26
N LEU A 376 15.27 -11.17 -2.59
CA LEU A 376 15.31 -9.76 -2.22
C LEU A 376 14.23 -8.95 -2.95
N PRO A 377 13.78 -7.83 -2.35
CA PRO A 377 13.01 -6.81 -3.04
C PRO A 377 13.66 -6.39 -4.36
N PRO A 378 12.87 -6.10 -5.41
CA PRO A 378 13.41 -5.58 -6.67
C PRO A 378 14.13 -4.25 -6.44
N PRO A 379 15.15 -3.91 -7.25
CA PRO A 379 15.87 -2.64 -7.15
C PRO A 379 15.07 -1.43 -7.68
N TYR A 380 13.78 -1.61 -7.93
CA TYR A 380 12.86 -0.61 -8.47
C TYR A 380 11.47 -0.74 -7.84
N SER A 381 10.71 0.35 -7.86
CA SER A 381 9.33 0.37 -7.33
C SER A 381 8.32 0.00 -8.41
N SER A 382 7.45 -0.96 -8.12
CA SER A 382 6.39 -1.42 -9.01
C SER A 382 5.13 -0.54 -8.88
N GLU A 383 5.29 0.73 -9.21
CA GLU A 383 4.22 1.75 -9.21
C GLU A 383 4.31 2.62 -10.48
N ILE A 384 3.29 3.47 -10.72
CA ILE A 384 3.29 4.43 -11.84
C ILE A 384 4.45 5.40 -11.66
N GLN A 385 5.35 5.56 -12.63
CA GLN A 385 6.51 6.48 -12.60
C GLN A 385 6.58 7.38 -13.83
#